data_AF-A0A524JDD7-F1
#
_entry.id   AF-A0A524JDD7-F1
#
_cell.length_a   1.000
_cell.length_b   1.000
_cell.length_c   1.000
_cell.angle_alpha   90.00
_cell.angle_beta   90.00
_cell.angle_gamma   90.00
#
_symmetry.space_group_name_H-M   'P 1'
#
loop_
_entity.id
_entity.type
_entity.pdbx_description
1 polymer ?
#
loop_
_entity_poly.entity_id
_entity_poly.type
_entity_poly.pdbx_seq_one_letter_code
_entity_poly.pdbx_strand_id
1 'polypeptide(L)'
;IGTQKWLDKINNPAAALTQKQQGYFNYLHGIIYSQKNLTEAEKYFKKALKFGLTMDYDVAMAKLSLAGIAMQKRRKREATTLLQEAKKLDKNNMLTEQIKMMQQQMKKI
;
A
#
# COMPACT_ATOMS: atom_id res chain seq x y z
N ILE A 1 -12.87 -3.69 14.06
CA ILE A 1 -11.54 -3.11 14.35
C ILE A 1 -11.73 -1.63 14.70
N GLY A 2 -11.15 -1.16 15.81
CA GLY A 2 -11.34 0.21 16.30
C GLY A 2 -10.88 1.30 15.33
N THR A 3 -9.79 1.07 14.58
CA THR A 3 -9.25 2.03 13.60
C THR A 3 -10.23 2.38 12.49
N GLN A 4 -10.97 1.39 11.97
CA GLN A 4 -11.97 1.63 10.93
C GLN A 4 -13.09 2.55 11.47
N LYS A 5 -13.56 2.33 12.71
CA LYS A 5 -14.59 3.18 13.34
C LYS A 5 -14.14 4.64 13.52
N TRP A 6 -12.84 4.90 13.67
CA TRP A 6 -12.32 6.27 13.75
C TRP A 6 -12.20 6.93 12.38
N LEU A 7 -11.78 6.16 11.37
CA LEU A 7 -11.72 6.66 10.00
C LEU A 7 -13.13 6.96 9.44
N ASP A 8 -14.10 6.11 9.73
CA ASP A 8 -15.50 6.28 9.28
C ASP A 8 -16.18 7.53 9.89
N LYS A 9 -15.63 8.11 10.97
CA LYS A 9 -16.10 9.39 11.54
C LYS A 9 -15.65 10.62 10.75
N ILE A 10 -14.68 10.48 9.84
CA ILE A 10 -14.21 11.58 9.00
C ILE A 10 -15.20 11.75 7.85
N ASN A 11 -16.21 12.58 8.08
CA ASN A 11 -17.17 12.96 7.07
C ASN A 11 -16.50 13.85 6.01
N ASN A 12 -16.67 13.48 4.74
CA ASN A 12 -16.05 14.16 3.59
C ASN A 12 -14.51 14.36 3.72
N PRO A 13 -13.71 13.29 3.57
CA PRO A 13 -12.25 13.36 3.70
C PRO A 13 -11.59 14.37 2.76
N ALA A 14 -12.19 14.63 1.59
CA ALA A 14 -11.66 15.58 0.62
C ALA A 14 -11.70 17.03 1.10
N ALA A 15 -12.73 17.39 1.89
CA ALA A 15 -12.88 18.73 2.47
C ALA A 15 -12.22 18.85 3.85
N ALA A 16 -12.16 17.76 4.62
CA ALA A 16 -11.70 17.76 6.00
C ALA A 16 -10.18 17.55 6.16
N LEU A 17 -9.50 17.01 5.14
CA LEU A 17 -8.11 16.60 5.24
C LEU A 17 -7.23 17.30 4.20
N THR A 18 -6.03 17.71 4.63
CA THR A 18 -4.96 18.10 3.71
C THR A 18 -4.59 16.93 2.78
N GLN A 19 -3.99 17.23 1.63
CA GLN A 19 -3.61 16.20 0.65
C GLN A 19 -2.78 15.06 1.27
N LYS A 20 -1.80 15.37 2.12
CA LYS A 20 -1.00 14.35 2.81
C LYS A 20 -1.82 13.51 3.79
N GLN A 21 -2.73 14.13 4.54
CA GLN A 21 -3.65 13.41 5.43
C GLN A 21 -4.61 12.50 4.65
N GLN A 22 -5.06 12.91 3.45
CA GLN A 22 -5.81 12.04 2.55
C GLN A 22 -4.96 10.84 2.11
N GLY A 23 -3.67 11.05 1.85
CA GLY A 23 -2.71 9.96 1.59
C GLY A 23 -2.72 8.91 2.70
N TYR A 24 -2.51 9.33 3.94
CA TYR A 24 -2.49 8.42 5.11
C TYR A 24 -3.86 7.80 5.41
N PHE A 25 -4.95 8.55 5.25
CA PHE A 25 -6.31 8.02 5.38
C PHE A 25 -6.53 6.83 4.43
N ASN A 26 -6.17 7.01 3.15
CA ASN A 26 -6.28 5.96 2.15
C ASN A 26 -5.30 4.81 2.44
N TYR A 27 -4.08 5.09 2.90
CA TYR A 27 -3.11 4.04 3.25
C TYR A 27 -3.64 3.12 4.36
N LEU A 28 -4.21 3.68 5.44
CA LEU A 28 -4.79 2.91 6.53
C LEU A 28 -6.00 2.09 6.08
N HIS A 29 -6.88 2.65 5.24
CA HIS A 29 -7.95 1.86 4.63
C HIS A 29 -7.39 0.72 3.75
N GLY A 30 -6.32 0.95 2.99
CA GLY A 30 -5.63 -0.08 2.23
C GLY A 30 -5.21 -1.27 3.11
N ILE A 31 -4.62 -1.01 4.26
CA ILE A 31 -4.23 -2.03 5.23
C ILE A 31 -5.47 -2.79 5.75
N ILE A 32 -6.51 -2.06 6.18
CA ILE A 32 -7.75 -2.67 6.72
C ILE A 32 -8.43 -3.57 5.68
N TYR A 33 -8.52 -3.10 4.43
CA TYR A 33 -9.19 -3.85 3.36
C TYR A 33 -8.33 -4.98 2.80
N SER A 34 -7.01 -4.98 2.99
CA SER A 34 -6.14 -6.08 2.53
C SER A 34 -6.52 -7.44 3.12
N GLN A 35 -7.17 -7.44 4.29
CA GLN A 35 -7.67 -8.66 4.94
C GLN A 35 -9.09 -9.06 4.51
N LYS A 36 -9.83 -8.15 3.85
CA LYS A 36 -11.27 -8.32 3.56
C LYS A 36 -11.57 -8.40 2.06
N ASN A 37 -10.99 -7.49 1.29
CA ASN A 37 -11.22 -7.34 -0.14
C ASN A 37 -10.01 -6.67 -0.82
N LEU A 38 -9.26 -7.47 -1.55
CA LEU A 38 -8.03 -7.05 -2.25
C LEU A 38 -8.28 -5.99 -3.33
N THR A 39 -9.46 -5.97 -3.94
CA THR A 39 -9.80 -4.97 -4.97
C THR A 39 -10.02 -3.60 -4.34
N GLU A 40 -10.67 -3.53 -3.18
CA GLU A 40 -10.80 -2.28 -2.45
C GLU A 40 -9.45 -1.84 -1.88
N ALA A 41 -8.67 -2.76 -1.30
CA ALA A 41 -7.32 -2.47 -0.81
C ALA A 41 -6.44 -1.84 -1.91
N GLU A 42 -6.48 -2.40 -3.11
CA GLU A 42 -5.74 -1.86 -4.25
C GLU A 42 -6.13 -0.43 -4.60
N LYS A 43 -7.44 -0.12 -4.63
CA LYS A 43 -7.93 1.25 -4.88
C LYS A 43 -7.42 2.22 -3.83
N TYR A 44 -7.47 1.82 -2.56
CA TYR A 44 -7.01 2.64 -1.45
C TYR A 44 -5.50 2.89 -1.50
N PHE A 45 -4.67 1.88 -1.72
CA PHE A 45 -3.22 2.09 -1.86
C PHE A 45 -2.86 2.96 -3.07
N LYS A 46 -3.54 2.78 -4.22
CA LYS A 46 -3.35 3.65 -5.39
C LYS A 46 -3.72 5.11 -5.08
N LYS A 47 -4.82 5.35 -4.35
CA LYS A 47 -5.18 6.70 -3.88
C LYS A 47 -4.17 7.26 -2.89
N ALA A 48 -3.67 6.45 -1.96
CA ALA A 48 -2.65 6.86 -1.00
C ALA A 48 -1.39 7.37 -1.71
N LEU A 49 -0.90 6.63 -2.71
CA LEU A 49 0.24 7.04 -3.53
C LEU A 49 -0.05 8.28 -4.39
N LYS A 50 -1.27 8.41 -4.92
CA LYS A 50 -1.68 9.60 -5.69
C LYS A 50 -1.68 10.87 -4.84
N PHE A 51 -2.21 10.80 -3.62
CA PHE A 51 -2.24 11.94 -2.72
C PHE A 51 -0.87 12.20 -2.08
N GLY A 52 -0.01 11.17 -2.00
CA GLY A 52 1.33 11.24 -1.49
C GLY A 52 1.39 10.89 0.00
N LEU A 53 2.50 10.27 0.40
CA LEU A 53 2.82 9.94 1.79
C LEU A 53 4.08 10.71 2.18
N THR A 54 4.21 11.03 3.46
CA THR A 54 5.31 11.90 3.92
C THR A 54 6.64 11.14 3.99
N MET A 55 6.59 9.84 4.30
CA MET A 55 7.80 9.04 4.49
C MET A 55 8.01 8.09 3.31
N ASP A 56 9.25 8.02 2.80
CA ASP A 56 9.69 7.05 1.78
C ASP A 56 9.34 5.62 2.20
N TYR A 57 9.41 5.32 3.50
CA TYR A 57 9.02 4.03 4.07
C TYR A 57 7.54 3.69 3.83
N ASP A 58 6.62 4.63 4.07
CA ASP A 58 5.19 4.39 3.88
C ASP A 58 4.85 4.22 2.38
N VAL A 59 5.56 4.97 1.53
CA VAL A 59 5.48 4.80 0.06
C VAL A 59 5.99 3.40 -0.33
N ALA A 60 7.12 2.97 0.22
CA ALA A 60 7.69 1.64 -0.05
C ALA A 60 6.73 0.53 0.40
N MET A 61 6.14 0.66 1.59
CA MET A 61 5.12 -0.26 2.12
C MET A 61 3.90 -0.32 1.21
N ALA A 62 3.33 0.82 0.81
CA ALA A 62 2.16 0.85 -0.07
C ALA A 62 2.44 0.17 -1.43
N LYS A 63 3.63 0.38 -2.00
CA LYS A 63 4.06 -0.29 -3.25
C LYS A 63 4.27 -1.78 -3.06
N LEU A 64 4.88 -2.18 -1.95
CA LEU A 64 5.06 -3.58 -1.58
C LEU A 64 3.71 -4.31 -1.40
N SER A 65 2.74 -3.68 -0.73
CA SER A 65 1.38 -4.20 -0.60
C SER A 65 0.68 -4.33 -1.96
N LEU A 66 0.80 -3.32 -2.84
CA LEU A 66 0.26 -3.39 -4.21
C LEU A 66 0.90 -4.51 -5.02
N ALA A 67 2.21 -4.75 -4.87
CA ALA A 67 2.89 -5.85 -5.53
C ALA A 67 2.35 -7.22 -5.04
N GLY A 68 2.11 -7.36 -3.73
CA GLY A 68 1.46 -8.56 -3.17
C GLY A 68 0.05 -8.78 -3.72
N ILE A 69 -0.77 -7.74 -3.80
CA ILE A 69 -2.11 -7.80 -4.39
C ILE A 69 -2.04 -8.14 -5.89
N ALA A 70 -1.11 -7.55 -6.63
CA ALA A 70 -0.90 -7.84 -8.04
C ALA A 70 -0.52 -9.31 -8.25
N MET A 71 0.34 -9.87 -7.41
CA MET A 71 0.70 -11.29 -7.42
C MET A 71 -0.49 -12.21 -7.20
N GLN A 72 -1.33 -11.93 -6.20
CA GLN A 72 -2.54 -12.73 -5.94
C GLN A 72 -3.54 -12.67 -7.10
N LYS A 73 -3.55 -11.57 -7.85
CA LYS A 73 -4.34 -11.41 -9.09
C LYS A 73 -3.61 -11.89 -10.35
N ARG A 74 -2.50 -12.64 -10.22
CA ARG A 74 -1.67 -13.17 -11.33
C ARG A 74 -1.09 -12.10 -12.27
N ARG A 75 -0.88 -10.87 -11.79
CA ARG A 75 -0.29 -9.75 -12.55
C ARG A 75 1.22 -9.63 -12.28
N LYS A 76 2.00 -10.62 -12.74
CA LYS A 76 3.45 -10.74 -12.44
C LYS A 76 4.28 -9.53 -12.87
N ARG A 77 4.00 -8.94 -14.04
CA ARG A 77 4.74 -7.76 -14.55
C ARG A 77 4.52 -6.51 -13.69
N GLU A 78 3.27 -6.24 -13.31
CA GLU A 78 2.91 -5.13 -12.41
C GLU A 78 3.57 -5.33 -11.05
N ALA A 79 3.47 -6.54 -10.48
CA ALA A 79 4.10 -6.88 -9.22
C ALA A 79 5.62 -6.69 -9.23
N THR A 80 6.30 -7.07 -10.32
CA THR A 80 7.76 -6.94 -10.44
C THR A 80 8.17 -5.47 -10.43
N THR A 81 7.44 -4.64 -11.15
CA THR A 81 7.70 -3.20 -11.24
C THR A 81 7.52 -2.54 -9.88
N LEU A 82 6.39 -2.80 -9.21
CA LEU A 82 6.09 -2.26 -7.89
C LEU A 82 7.11 -2.69 -6.83
N LEU A 83 7.58 -3.94 -6.89
CA LEU A 83 8.59 -4.45 -5.98
C LEU A 83 9.95 -3.77 -6.17
N GLN A 84 10.36 -3.53 -7.42
CA GLN A 84 11.57 -2.77 -7.71
C GLN A 84 11.48 -1.33 -7.20
N GLU A 85 10.34 -0.68 -7.38
CA GLU A 85 10.10 0.66 -6.87
C GLU A 85 10.12 0.71 -5.33
N ALA A 86 9.50 -0.27 -4.67
CA ALA A 86 9.53 -0.39 -3.21
C ALA A 86 10.98 -0.55 -2.71
N LYS A 87 11.77 -1.40 -3.35
CA LYS A 87 13.18 -1.61 -3.01
C LYS A 87 14.03 -0.34 -3.16
N LYS A 88 13.77 0.49 -4.17
CA LYS A 88 14.48 1.77 -4.37
C LYS A 88 14.21 2.78 -3.25
N LEU A 89 13.04 2.70 -2.62
CA LEU A 89 12.61 3.59 -1.55
C LEU A 89 13.04 3.10 -0.16
N ASP A 90 13.34 1.81 0.00
CA ASP A 90 13.82 1.22 1.26
C ASP A 90 15.30 1.53 1.54
N LYS A 91 15.62 2.81 1.73
CA LYS A 91 16.99 3.29 1.97
C LYS A 91 17.58 2.82 3.30
N ASN A 92 16.73 2.50 4.27
CA ASN A 92 17.11 2.09 5.61
C ASN A 92 17.00 0.57 5.84
N ASN A 93 16.79 -0.21 4.77
CA ASN A 93 16.67 -1.67 4.82
C ASN A 93 15.56 -2.20 5.75
N MET A 94 14.54 -1.38 6.05
CA MET A 94 13.46 -1.72 6.99
C MET A 94 12.43 -2.68 6.39
N LEU A 95 12.39 -2.82 5.07
CA LEU A 95 11.50 -3.74 4.34
C LEU A 95 12.26 -4.90 3.68
N THR A 96 13.55 -5.03 3.96
CA THR A 96 14.45 -6.00 3.31
C THR A 96 13.89 -7.41 3.35
N GLU A 97 13.42 -7.86 4.51
CA GLU A 97 12.91 -9.23 4.68
C GLU A 97 11.59 -9.43 3.94
N GLN A 98 10.68 -8.46 3.98
CA GLN A 98 9.42 -8.54 3.25
C GLN A 98 9.64 -8.51 1.72
N ILE A 99 10.59 -7.70 1.24
CA ILE A 99 11.00 -7.66 -0.17
C ILE A 99 11.56 -9.02 -0.59
N LYS A 100 12.49 -9.60 0.18
CA LYS A 100 13.08 -10.92 -0.10
C LYS A 100 12.02 -12.01 -0.14
N MET A 101 11.13 -12.07 0.85
CA MET A 101 10.03 -13.04 0.89
C MET A 101 9.16 -12.95 -0.35
N MET A 102 8.78 -11.73 -0.77
CA MET A 102 7.97 -11.55 -1.96
C MET A 102 8.72 -11.94 -3.22
N GLN A 103 10.01 -11.58 -3.36
CA GLN A 103 10.85 -12.03 -4.49
C GLN A 103 10.88 -13.56 -4.60
N GLN A 104 10.98 -14.27 -3.48
CA GLN A 104 10.96 -15.73 -3.47
C GLN A 104 9.60 -16.27 -3.91
N GLN A 105 8.50 -15.69 -3.42
CA GLN A 105 7.15 -16.06 -3.86
C GLN A 105 6.96 -15.84 -5.37
N MET A 106 7.51 -14.77 -5.92
CA MET A 106 7.45 -14.46 -7.35
C MET A 106 8.16 -15.47 -8.25
N LYS A 107 9.17 -16.17 -7.74
CA LYS A 107 9.87 -17.23 -8.48
C LYS A 107 9.05 -18.53 -8.59
N LYS A 108 8.07 -18.71 -7.70
CA LYS A 108 7.21 -19.90 -7.63
C LYS A 108 5.94 -19.80 -8.49
N ILE A 109 5.69 -18.64 -9.10
CA ILE A 109 4.57 -18.37 -10.02
C ILE A 109 5.10 -18.19 -11.43
#